data_AF-A0A522PY58-F1
#
_entry.id   AF-A0A522PY58-F1
#
_cell.length_a   1.000
_cell.length_b   1.000
_cell.length_c   1.000
_cell.angle_alpha   90.00
_cell.angle_beta   90.00
_cell.angle_gamma   90.00
#
_symmetry.space_group_name_H-M   'P 1'
#
loop_
_entity.id
_entity.type
_entity.pdbx_description
1 polymer ?
#
loop_
_entity_poly.entity_id
_entity_poly.type
_entity_poly.pdbx_seq_one_letter_code
_entity_poly.pdbx_strand_id
1 'polypeptide(L)'
;MTSDGTHTYQWDAEDRMVSVDSGSTATLKYNSLGQRVERFLPNGSWTFDYLFGLSGEELGLYSAGTAAWFGKDVPMGGRTLVQYGSATQILHTNNLGTTTVTTDQTGAELQDELFYPWGQDWTRAGQPYVMHFAGMHQLQDAGLFPTPNRDFTPNLGRWMTPRSDGREREQSPVAQPLRLRAE
;
A
#
# COMPACT_ATOMS: atom_id res chain seq x y z
N MET A 1 -1.72 14.52 -11.78
CA MET A 1 -2.73 15.43 -11.19
C MET A 1 -2.02 16.27 -10.15
N THR A 2 -2.20 17.60 -10.13
CA THR A 2 -1.45 18.50 -9.22
C THR A 2 -2.24 18.94 -7.99
N SER A 3 -3.57 18.73 -7.97
CA SER A 3 -4.43 18.93 -6.79
C SER A 3 -5.72 18.12 -6.93
N ASP A 4 -6.33 17.74 -5.80
CA ASP A 4 -7.66 17.15 -5.71
C ASP A 4 -8.71 18.08 -5.06
N GLY A 5 -8.34 19.33 -4.82
CA GLY A 5 -9.17 20.32 -4.11
C GLY A 5 -8.96 20.34 -2.59
N THR A 6 -8.28 19.36 -2.01
CA THR A 6 -7.87 19.33 -0.59
C THR A 6 -6.35 19.40 -0.45
N HIS A 7 -5.63 18.59 -1.23
CA HIS A 7 -4.18 18.52 -1.26
C HIS A 7 -3.61 19.01 -2.59
N THR A 8 -2.35 19.42 -2.55
CA THR A 8 -1.52 19.71 -3.72
C THR A 8 -0.38 18.71 -3.81
N TYR A 9 0.04 18.38 -5.02
CA TYR A 9 0.98 17.29 -5.28
C TYR A 9 2.10 17.74 -6.21
N GLN A 10 3.33 17.41 -5.83
CA GLN A 10 4.53 17.63 -6.65
C GLN A 10 5.08 16.29 -7.13
N TRP A 11 5.58 16.28 -8.37
CA TRP A 11 6.02 15.09 -9.10
C TRP A 11 7.44 15.29 -9.61
N ASP A 12 8.22 14.21 -9.69
CA ASP A 12 9.50 14.20 -10.39
C ASP A 12 9.34 13.99 -11.91
N ALA A 13 10.46 13.92 -12.63
CA ALA A 13 10.48 13.72 -14.07
C ALA A 13 10.06 12.30 -14.50
N GLU A 14 9.96 11.35 -13.55
CA GLU A 14 9.52 9.97 -13.77
C GLU A 14 8.03 9.75 -13.40
N ASP A 15 7.25 10.83 -13.26
CA ASP A 15 5.83 10.79 -12.86
C ASP A 15 5.59 10.16 -11.47
N ARG A 16 6.56 10.26 -10.54
CA ARG A 16 6.42 9.79 -9.16
C ARG A 16 6.16 10.96 -8.20
N MET A 17 5.27 10.76 -7.25
CA MET A 17 4.92 11.81 -6.27
C MET A 17 6.08 12.00 -5.30
N VAL A 18 6.62 13.22 -5.20
CA VAL A 18 7.75 13.52 -4.29
C VAL A 18 7.34 14.37 -3.10
N SER A 19 6.19 15.04 -3.15
CA SER A 19 5.71 15.90 -2.08
C SER A 19 4.20 16.09 -2.12
N VAL A 20 3.61 16.23 -0.94
CA VAL A 20 2.22 16.62 -0.71
C VAL A 20 2.19 17.93 0.09
N ASP A 21 1.39 18.88 -0.37
CA ASP A 21 1.23 20.21 0.23
C ASP A 21 2.54 20.97 0.42
N SER A 22 3.37 20.93 -0.64
CA SER A 22 4.71 21.53 -0.63
C SER A 22 5.57 21.02 0.54
N GLY A 23 5.38 19.75 0.89
CA GLY A 23 6.11 19.03 1.91
C GLY A 23 5.51 19.16 3.30
N SER A 24 4.43 19.92 3.51
CA SER A 24 3.82 20.07 4.84
C SER A 24 3.01 18.85 5.30
N THR A 25 2.51 18.05 4.36
CA THR A 25 1.83 16.78 4.63
C THR A 25 2.81 15.60 4.56
N ALA A 26 3.54 15.47 3.45
CA ALA A 26 4.53 14.42 3.28
C ALA A 26 5.60 14.79 2.24
N THR A 27 6.80 14.23 2.39
CA THR A 27 7.81 14.16 1.33
C THR A 27 8.26 12.73 1.12
N LEU A 28 8.57 12.36 -0.12
CA LEU A 28 8.72 10.98 -0.55
C LEU A 28 10.04 10.83 -1.34
N LYS A 29 10.77 9.74 -1.10
CA LYS A 29 11.98 9.38 -1.86
C LYS A 29 11.85 7.98 -2.46
N TYR A 30 12.52 7.80 -3.60
CA TYR A 30 12.47 6.56 -4.37
C TYR A 30 13.86 6.02 -4.67
N ASN A 31 13.99 4.70 -4.74
CA ASN A 31 15.19 4.07 -5.27
C ASN A 31 15.18 4.04 -6.81
N SER A 32 16.26 3.50 -7.39
CA SER A 32 16.41 3.35 -8.84
C SER A 32 15.43 2.35 -9.48
N LEU A 33 14.78 1.50 -8.68
CA LEU A 33 13.73 0.58 -9.14
C LEU A 33 12.34 1.24 -9.16
N GLY A 34 12.23 2.51 -8.71
CA GLY A 34 10.97 3.22 -8.62
C GLY A 34 10.15 2.90 -7.36
N GLN A 35 10.71 2.14 -6.42
CA GLN A 35 10.05 1.85 -5.15
C GLN A 35 10.23 3.02 -4.19
N ARG A 36 9.16 3.38 -3.46
CA ARG A 36 9.19 4.40 -2.41
C ARG A 36 9.98 3.86 -1.23
N VAL A 37 11.17 4.40 -0.97
CA VAL A 37 12.08 3.93 0.08
C VAL A 37 12.05 4.79 1.34
N GLU A 38 11.58 6.03 1.25
CA GLU A 38 11.45 6.91 2.41
C GLU A 38 10.18 7.75 2.30
N ARG A 39 9.50 7.92 3.42
CA ARG A 39 8.43 8.91 3.62
C ARG A 39 8.73 9.71 4.88
N PHE A 40 8.75 11.02 4.75
CA PHE A 40 8.85 11.94 5.88
C PHE A 40 7.54 12.70 6.09
N LEU A 41 7.02 12.63 7.31
CA LEU A 41 5.84 13.35 7.78
C LEU A 41 6.30 14.45 8.75
N PRO A 42 6.23 15.74 8.36
CA PRO A 42 6.70 16.82 9.21
C PRO A 42 5.89 16.94 10.51
N ASN A 43 4.59 16.63 10.46
CA ASN A 43 3.78 16.56 11.66
C ASN A 43 4.24 15.37 12.52
N GLY A 44 4.83 15.67 13.68
CA GLY A 44 5.46 14.68 14.55
C GLY A 44 6.88 14.25 14.14
N SER A 45 7.42 14.79 13.03
CA SER A 45 8.79 14.53 12.55
C SER A 45 9.08 13.03 12.34
N TRP A 46 8.15 12.32 11.74
CA TRP A 46 8.29 10.88 11.48
C TRP A 46 8.98 10.64 10.14
N THR A 47 10.09 9.90 10.16
CA THR A 47 10.68 9.33 8.94
C THR A 47 10.41 7.84 8.93
N PHE A 48 9.91 7.31 7.82
CA PHE A 48 9.67 5.89 7.60
C PHE A 48 10.50 5.41 6.40
N ASP A 49 11.42 4.49 6.66
CA ASP A 49 12.20 3.79 5.65
C ASP A 49 11.50 2.47 5.29
N TYR A 50 11.24 2.25 4.01
CA TYR A 50 10.54 1.07 3.51
C TYR A 50 11.53 -0.04 3.16
N LEU A 51 11.25 -1.25 3.65
CA LEU A 51 12.00 -2.44 3.30
C LEU A 51 11.24 -3.23 2.23
N PHE A 52 11.93 -3.60 1.16
CA PHE A 52 11.39 -4.46 0.11
C PHE A 52 12.13 -5.79 0.05
N GLY A 53 11.38 -6.85 -0.22
CA GLY A 53 11.93 -8.16 -0.52
C GLY A 53 12.44 -8.25 -1.96
N LEU A 54 13.02 -9.40 -2.30
CA LEU A 54 13.65 -9.62 -3.60
C LEU A 54 12.64 -9.62 -4.76
N SER A 55 11.36 -9.91 -4.49
CA SER A 55 10.30 -9.90 -5.50
C SER A 55 9.57 -8.55 -5.56
N GLY A 56 10.05 -7.55 -4.81
CA GLY A 56 9.51 -6.18 -4.79
C GLY A 56 8.35 -5.97 -3.80
N GLU A 57 8.04 -6.96 -2.98
CA GLU A 57 7.03 -6.91 -1.92
C GLU A 57 7.48 -6.04 -0.75
N GLU A 58 6.59 -5.19 -0.21
CA GLU A 58 6.85 -4.40 0.99
C GLU A 58 6.85 -5.34 2.21
N LEU A 59 7.96 -5.35 2.97
CA LEU A 59 8.16 -6.20 4.14
C LEU A 59 7.95 -5.44 5.46
N GLY A 60 7.82 -4.12 5.37
CA GLY A 60 7.52 -3.24 6.48
C GLY A 60 8.33 -1.96 6.49
N LEU A 61 8.18 -1.22 7.57
CA LEU A 61 8.72 0.11 7.72
C LEU A 61 9.57 0.22 8.98
N TYR A 62 10.69 0.92 8.87
CA TYR A 62 11.48 1.32 10.02
C TYR A 62 11.36 2.82 10.23
N SER A 63 11.16 3.26 11.47
CA SER A 63 11.24 4.68 11.79
C SER A 63 12.49 5.00 12.60
N ALA A 64 13.41 5.73 11.98
CA ALA A 64 14.63 6.19 12.65
C ALA A 64 14.34 7.12 13.85
N GLY A 65 13.27 7.91 13.78
CA GLY A 65 12.88 8.83 14.86
C GLY A 65 12.45 8.14 16.16
N THR A 66 11.92 6.92 16.06
CA THR A 66 11.52 6.11 17.24
C THR A 66 12.32 4.83 17.43
N ALA A 67 13.29 4.57 16.55
CA ALA A 67 14.05 3.33 16.49
C ALA A 67 13.15 2.07 16.53
N ALA A 68 12.01 2.11 15.82
CA ALA A 68 10.99 1.08 15.87
C ALA A 68 10.60 0.57 14.48
N TRP A 69 10.26 -0.72 14.42
CA TRP A 69 9.68 -1.36 13.24
C TRP A 69 8.16 -1.32 13.31
N PHE A 70 7.55 -0.97 12.18
CA PHE A 70 6.12 -0.97 11.94
C PHE A 70 5.82 -1.90 10.77
N GLY A 71 4.62 -2.46 10.75
CA GLY A 71 4.10 -3.15 9.58
C GLY A 71 4.97 -4.29 9.08
N LYS A 72 5.52 -5.13 9.98
CA LYS A 72 6.38 -6.26 9.59
C LYS A 72 5.53 -7.31 8.88
N ASP A 73 5.50 -7.23 7.56
CA ASP A 73 4.56 -7.93 6.71
C ASP A 73 5.09 -9.31 6.31
N VAL A 74 4.18 -10.28 6.30
CA VAL A 74 4.41 -11.63 5.78
C VAL A 74 3.63 -11.78 4.49
N PRO A 75 4.26 -11.52 3.34
CA PRO A 75 3.64 -11.67 2.03
C PRO A 75 3.56 -13.14 1.62
N MET A 76 2.43 -13.55 1.06
CA MET A 76 2.24 -14.87 0.46
C MET A 76 1.21 -14.82 -0.66
N GLY A 77 1.58 -15.29 -1.86
CA GLY A 77 0.66 -15.35 -3.00
C GLY A 77 0.18 -13.98 -3.48
N GLY A 78 1.02 -12.94 -3.37
CA GLY A 78 0.70 -11.59 -3.85
C GLY A 78 -0.14 -10.74 -2.89
N ARG A 79 -0.28 -11.15 -1.62
CA ARG A 79 -0.98 -10.41 -0.56
C ARG A 79 -0.22 -10.50 0.76
N THR A 80 -0.44 -9.54 1.66
CA THR A 80 0.00 -9.62 3.06
C THR A 80 -0.97 -10.51 3.85
N LEU A 81 -0.45 -11.58 4.47
CA LEU A 81 -1.27 -12.47 5.31
C LEU A 81 -1.28 -12.05 6.77
N VAL A 82 -0.10 -11.67 7.26
CA VAL A 82 0.13 -11.35 8.66
C VAL A 82 0.99 -10.10 8.71
N GLN A 83 0.64 -9.20 9.61
CA GLN A 83 1.45 -8.06 9.97
C GLN A 83 1.81 -8.15 11.46
N TYR A 84 3.09 -8.20 11.78
CA TYR A 84 3.53 -8.23 13.18
C TYR A 84 3.64 -6.81 13.74
N GLY A 85 2.78 -6.49 14.70
CA GLY A 85 2.81 -5.26 15.50
C GLY A 85 2.90 -5.54 17.00
N SER A 86 2.26 -4.70 17.81
CA SER A 86 2.06 -4.94 19.25
C SER A 86 1.17 -6.17 19.51
N ALA A 87 0.16 -6.38 18.67
CA ALA A 87 -0.52 -7.65 18.46
C ALA A 87 -0.14 -8.22 17.08
N THR A 88 -0.22 -9.53 16.94
CA THR A 88 -0.07 -10.16 15.60
C THR A 88 -1.37 -9.95 14.86
N GLN A 89 -1.36 -9.21 13.77
CA GLN A 89 -2.55 -8.92 12.97
C GLN A 89 -2.63 -9.95 11.85
N ILE A 90 -3.72 -10.71 11.79
CA ILE A 90 -4.02 -11.67 10.74
C ILE A 90 -5.06 -11.03 9.83
N LEU A 91 -4.72 -10.83 8.56
CA LEU A 91 -5.52 -10.08 7.60
C LEU A 91 -6.44 -11.03 6.83
N HIS A 92 -7.74 -10.79 6.91
CA HIS A 92 -8.76 -11.54 6.17
C HIS A 92 -9.18 -10.74 4.94
N THR A 93 -8.72 -11.21 3.77
CA THR A 93 -8.94 -10.50 2.50
C THR A 93 -10.05 -11.14 1.67
N ASN A 94 -10.83 -10.34 0.96
CA ASN A 94 -11.75 -10.83 -0.09
C ASN A 94 -10.99 -11.22 -1.38
N ASN A 95 -11.74 -11.64 -2.41
CA ASN A 95 -11.16 -12.07 -3.70
C ASN A 95 -10.38 -10.97 -4.46
N LEU A 96 -10.63 -9.69 -4.18
CA LEU A 96 -9.87 -8.59 -4.79
C LEU A 96 -8.61 -8.26 -3.98
N GLY A 97 -8.41 -8.86 -2.80
CA GLY A 97 -7.31 -8.53 -1.90
C GLY A 97 -7.60 -7.33 -0.98
N THR A 98 -8.85 -6.89 -0.87
CA THR A 98 -9.24 -5.91 0.15
C THR A 98 -9.32 -6.61 1.50
N THR A 99 -8.68 -6.05 2.53
CA THR A 99 -8.80 -6.54 3.91
C THR A 99 -10.15 -6.11 4.47
N THR A 100 -11.00 -7.06 4.84
CA THR A 100 -12.32 -6.76 5.43
C THR A 100 -12.30 -6.94 6.95
N VAL A 101 -11.54 -7.90 7.46
CA VAL A 101 -11.44 -8.15 8.90
C VAL A 101 -9.97 -8.34 9.27
N THR A 102 -9.57 -7.87 10.44
CA THR A 102 -8.26 -8.17 11.04
C THR A 102 -8.47 -8.77 12.42
N THR A 103 -7.85 -9.92 12.69
CA THR A 103 -7.89 -10.58 14.00
C THR A 103 -6.52 -10.61 14.66
N ASP A 104 -6.48 -10.74 15.98
CA ASP A 104 -5.24 -10.99 16.70
C ASP A 104 -4.85 -12.48 16.74
N GLN A 105 -3.73 -12.82 17.38
CA GLN A 105 -3.28 -14.21 17.55
C GLN A 105 -4.21 -15.11 18.38
N THR A 106 -5.16 -14.52 19.12
CA THR A 106 -6.18 -15.26 19.90
C THR A 106 -7.46 -15.50 19.10
N GLY A 107 -7.56 -14.89 17.91
CA GLY A 107 -8.76 -14.89 17.08
C GLY A 107 -9.75 -13.78 17.45
N ALA A 108 -9.39 -12.86 18.35
CA ALA A 108 -10.23 -11.71 18.65
C ALA A 108 -10.19 -10.71 17.49
N GLU A 109 -11.35 -10.16 17.14
CA GLU A 109 -11.45 -9.14 16.10
C GLU A 109 -10.85 -7.81 16.58
N LEU A 110 -9.88 -7.30 15.83
CA LEU A 110 -9.23 -6.02 16.08
C LEU A 110 -9.86 -4.89 15.24
N GLN A 111 -10.32 -5.24 14.04
CA GLN A 111 -10.85 -4.33 13.04
C GLN A 111 -11.81 -5.09 12.11
N ASP A 112 -12.94 -4.46 11.79
CA ASP A 112 -13.85 -4.85 10.70
C ASP A 112 -14.10 -3.61 9.85
N GLU A 113 -13.99 -3.73 8.53
CA GLU A 113 -14.01 -2.62 7.59
C GLU A 113 -14.69 -2.99 6.27
N LEU A 114 -15.60 -2.11 5.84
CA LEU A 114 -16.27 -2.17 4.56
C LEU A 114 -15.88 -0.95 3.73
N PHE A 115 -15.60 -1.20 2.46
CA PHE A 115 -15.27 -0.16 1.50
C PHE A 115 -16.38 0.03 0.49
N TYR A 116 -16.57 1.27 0.04
CA TYR A 116 -17.25 1.55 -1.21
C TYR A 116 -16.49 0.95 -2.40
N PRO A 117 -17.13 0.82 -3.59
CA PRO A 117 -16.52 0.16 -4.75
C PRO A 117 -15.18 0.73 -5.22
N TRP A 118 -14.88 1.98 -4.85
CA TRP A 118 -13.64 2.67 -5.21
C TRP A 118 -12.69 2.86 -4.02
N GLY A 119 -12.86 2.08 -2.95
CA GLY A 119 -11.91 2.04 -1.83
C GLY A 119 -12.05 3.14 -0.81
N GLN A 120 -13.12 3.95 -0.86
CA GLN A 120 -13.45 4.84 0.25
C GLN A 120 -13.96 4.00 1.43
N ASP A 121 -13.50 4.29 2.64
CA ASP A 121 -14.03 3.69 3.87
C ASP A 121 -15.53 4.01 3.98
N TRP A 122 -16.37 2.96 4.06
CA TRP A 122 -17.81 3.10 4.25
C TRP A 122 -18.16 2.99 5.72
N THR A 123 -17.74 1.90 6.36
CA THR A 123 -17.92 1.72 7.79
C THR A 123 -16.81 0.86 8.35
N ARG A 124 -16.41 1.20 9.58
CA ARG A 124 -15.33 0.53 10.28
C ARG A 124 -15.65 0.43 11.77
N ALA A 125 -15.34 -0.73 12.33
CA ALA A 125 -15.30 -0.98 13.76
C ALA A 125 -13.86 -1.30 14.19
N GLY A 126 -13.53 -0.98 15.45
CA GLY A 126 -12.19 -1.22 15.99
C GLY A 126 -11.13 -0.18 15.56
N GLN A 127 -9.86 -0.55 15.73
CA GLN A 127 -8.73 0.34 15.42
C GLN A 127 -8.29 0.14 13.95
N PRO A 128 -7.90 1.21 13.22
CA PRO A 128 -7.43 1.10 11.84
C PRO A 128 -5.98 0.63 11.84
N TYR A 129 -5.74 -0.62 12.23
CA TYR A 129 -4.39 -1.17 12.22
C TYR A 129 -3.86 -1.21 10.79
N VAL A 130 -4.70 -1.69 9.87
CA VAL A 130 -4.29 -2.02 8.51
C VAL A 130 -5.43 -1.77 7.54
N MET A 131 -5.21 -0.89 6.56
CA MET A 131 -6.18 -0.57 5.50
C MET A 131 -5.58 -0.91 4.14
N HIS A 132 -5.97 -2.05 3.58
CA HIS A 132 -5.61 -2.46 2.23
C HIS A 132 -6.86 -2.58 1.37
N PHE A 133 -6.82 -2.00 0.18
CA PHE A 133 -7.91 -2.07 -0.80
C PHE A 133 -7.40 -2.69 -2.10
N ALA A 134 -8.12 -3.67 -2.63
CA ALA A 134 -7.82 -4.34 -3.89
C ALA A 134 -6.36 -4.82 -4.04
N GLY A 135 -5.74 -5.28 -2.95
CA GLY A 135 -4.34 -5.74 -2.93
C GLY A 135 -3.30 -4.64 -3.10
N MET A 136 -3.71 -3.36 -3.10
CA MET A 136 -2.78 -2.22 -3.06
C MET A 136 -2.15 -2.10 -1.69
N HIS A 137 -1.02 -1.40 -1.61
CA HIS A 137 -0.30 -1.21 -0.34
C HIS A 137 -1.17 -0.43 0.64
N GLN A 138 -0.80 -0.49 1.92
CA GLN A 138 -1.54 0.17 2.99
C GLN A 138 -1.80 1.65 2.68
N LEU A 139 -3.01 2.13 3.01
CA LEU A 139 -3.42 3.53 2.89
C LEU A 139 -2.41 4.46 3.57
N GLN A 140 -2.01 5.52 2.88
CA GLN A 140 -1.04 6.51 3.36
C GLN A 140 -1.67 7.90 3.55
N ASP A 141 -0.85 8.85 4.01
CA ASP A 141 -1.19 10.25 4.17
C ASP A 141 -1.76 10.83 2.86
N ALA A 142 -2.61 11.85 2.98
CA ALA A 142 -3.48 12.35 1.90
C ALA A 142 -4.50 11.32 1.36
N GLY A 143 -4.67 10.19 2.04
CA GLY A 143 -5.70 9.20 1.72
C GLY A 143 -5.45 8.49 0.40
N LEU A 144 -4.18 8.16 0.10
CA LEU A 144 -3.78 7.52 -1.13
C LEU A 144 -3.40 6.06 -0.90
N PHE A 145 -3.82 5.18 -1.81
CA PHE A 145 -3.33 3.80 -1.88
C PHE A 145 -2.13 3.73 -2.82
N PRO A 146 -0.91 3.45 -2.30
CA PRO A 146 0.26 3.29 -3.12
C PRO A 146 0.20 1.98 -3.91
N THR A 147 0.75 2.02 -5.11
CA THR A 147 1.12 0.83 -5.88
C THR A 147 2.54 1.01 -6.43
N PRO A 148 3.20 -0.04 -6.93
CA PRO A 148 4.57 0.07 -7.43
C PRO A 148 4.79 1.14 -8.51
N ASN A 149 3.74 1.52 -9.26
CA ASN A 149 3.88 2.43 -10.39
C ASN A 149 3.10 3.73 -10.23
N ARG A 150 1.98 3.75 -9.49
CA ARG A 150 1.09 4.90 -9.39
C ARG A 150 0.32 4.91 -8.08
N ASP A 151 0.04 6.09 -7.55
CA ASP A 151 -0.87 6.23 -6.42
C ASP A 151 -2.33 6.26 -6.93
N PHE A 152 -3.21 5.58 -6.20
CA PHE A 152 -4.66 5.59 -6.42
C PHE A 152 -5.34 6.43 -5.33
N THR A 153 -6.25 7.31 -5.75
CA THR A 153 -7.08 8.10 -4.83
C THR A 153 -8.49 7.51 -4.77
N PRO A 154 -8.92 6.97 -3.62
CA PRO A 154 -10.27 6.46 -3.47
C PRO A 154 -11.29 7.60 -3.56
N ASN A 155 -11.00 8.78 -3.00
CA ASN A 155 -11.90 9.95 -3.03
C ASN A 155 -12.39 10.32 -4.43
N LEU A 156 -11.55 10.12 -5.44
CA LEU A 156 -11.87 10.42 -6.85
C LEU A 156 -12.05 9.17 -7.71
N GLY A 157 -11.86 7.97 -7.15
CA GLY A 157 -11.95 6.68 -7.84
C GLY A 157 -11.02 6.54 -9.04
N ARG A 158 -9.82 7.13 -8.99
CA ARG A 158 -8.90 7.16 -10.14
C ARG A 158 -7.42 7.20 -9.74
N TRP A 159 -6.56 6.99 -10.72
CA TRP A 159 -5.12 7.12 -10.58
C TRP A 159 -4.69 8.60 -10.55
N MET A 160 -3.67 8.92 -9.76
CA MET A 160 -3.11 10.27 -9.64
C MET A 160 -2.35 10.70 -10.91
N THR A 161 -1.80 9.75 -11.64
CA THR A 161 -1.09 9.94 -12.91
C THR A 161 -1.73 9.12 -14.03
N PRO A 162 -1.69 9.63 -15.29
CA PRO A 162 -2.02 8.82 -16.46
C PRO A 162 -1.15 7.56 -16.51
N ARG A 163 -1.56 6.55 -17.26
CA ARG A 163 -0.62 5.47 -17.58
C ARG A 163 0.48 6.05 -18.48
N SER A 164 1.72 5.89 -18.07
CA SER A 164 2.89 6.32 -18.85
C SER A 164 3.14 5.42 -20.07
N ASP A 165 2.62 4.20 -20.06
CA ASP A 165 2.60 3.30 -21.22
C ASP A 165 1.20 3.18 -21.84
N GLY A 166 1.03 3.75 -23.02
CA GLY A 166 -0.12 3.44 -23.90
C GLY A 166 -0.12 2.00 -24.44
N ARG A 167 0.51 1.05 -23.74
CA ARG A 167 0.59 -0.37 -24.12
C ARG A 167 0.30 -1.22 -22.89
N GLU A 168 -0.68 -2.08 -23.02
CA GLU A 168 -1.01 -3.13 -22.07
C GLU A 168 0.26 -3.96 -21.81
N ARG A 169 0.86 -3.81 -20.63
CA ARG A 169 1.85 -4.79 -20.17
C ARG A 169 1.09 -6.05 -19.84
N GLU A 170 1.09 -6.96 -20.81
CA GLU A 170 0.70 -8.35 -20.64
C GLU A 170 1.38 -8.86 -19.37
N GLN A 171 0.57 -9.17 -18.35
CA GLN A 171 1.06 -9.84 -17.16
C GLN A 171 1.74 -11.12 -17.64
N SER A 172 3.00 -11.33 -17.25
CA SER A 172 3.73 -12.57 -17.53
C SER A 172 2.81 -13.77 -17.29
N PRO A 173 2.64 -14.67 -18.27
CA PRO A 173 1.75 -15.80 -18.09
C PRO A 173 2.30 -16.67 -16.96
N VAL A 174 1.49 -16.81 -15.91
CA VAL A 174 1.61 -17.86 -14.91
C VAL A 174 1.92 -19.17 -15.63
N ALA A 175 2.97 -19.85 -15.17
CA ALA A 175 3.43 -21.12 -15.70
C ALA A 175 2.24 -22.07 -15.95
N GLN A 176 2.06 -22.46 -17.21
CA GLN A 176 1.11 -23.52 -17.56
C GLN A 176 1.57 -24.83 -16.88
N PRO A 177 0.68 -25.60 -16.23
CA PRO A 177 1.06 -26.88 -15.68
C PRO A 177 1.50 -27.84 -16.79
N LEU A 178 2.64 -28.49 -16.57
CA LEU A 178 3.21 -29.55 -17.39
C LEU A 178 2.11 -30.59 -17.69
N ARG A 179 1.67 -30.73 -18.95
CA ARG A 179 0.85 -31.87 -19.35
C ARG A 179 1.75 -33.10 -19.39
N LEU A 180 1.76 -33.85 -18.29
CA LEU A 180 2.18 -35.26 -18.29
C LEU A 180 1.19 -36.02 -19.18
N ARG A 181 1.61 -36.47 -20.37
CA ARG A 181 0.90 -37.56 -21.05
C ARG A 181 1.49 -38.86 -20.51
N ALA A 182 0.69 -39.55 -19.70
CA ALA A 182 0.83 -40.97 -19.50
C ALA A 182 0.20 -41.70 -20.69
N GLU A 183 0.87 -42.79 -21.08
CA GLU A 183 0.51 -43.83 -22.06
C GLU A 183 0.61 -43.49 -23.55
#